data_AF-A0A0C9W0Z7-F1
#
_entry.id   AF-A0A0C9W0Z7-F1
#
_cell.length_a   1.000
_cell.length_b   1.000
_cell.length_c   1.000
_cell.angle_alpha   90.00
_cell.angle_beta   90.00
_cell.angle_gamma   90.00
#
_symmetry.space_group_name_H-M   'P 1'
#
loop_
_entity.id
_entity.type
_entity.pdbx_description
1 polymer ?
#
loop_
_entity_poly.entity_id
_entity_poly.type
_entity_poly.pdbx_seq_one_letter_code
_entity_poly.pdbx_strand_id
1 'polypeptide(L)'
;MSNEGEPTATGQGPQPESAPVIELNTTANGRVSGKGWKLEKAATRRTQMSSGLKTPYEERMDKTQREKSLKKLQLEMKEEKEGEVKRRREITIARKKAALERQQFEEMKAKMSAKKAARLKRRAGRSKKVNG
;
A
#
# COMPACT_ATOMS: atom_id res chain seq x y z
N MET A 1 -81.56 27.19 -81.45
CA MET A 1 -81.78 26.29 -80.30
C MET A 1 -81.19 24.95 -80.71
N SER A 2 -79.88 24.73 -80.45
CA SER A 2 -79.35 23.88 -79.35
C SER A 2 -79.59 22.39 -79.66
N ASN A 3 -78.64 21.44 -79.68
CA ASN A 3 -77.26 21.35 -79.19
C ASN A 3 -76.55 20.19 -79.91
N GLU A 4 -75.23 20.30 -80.03
CA GLU A 4 -74.24 19.27 -80.36
C GLU A 4 -74.26 18.09 -79.35
N GLY A 5 -73.80 16.91 -79.77
CA GLY A 5 -73.50 15.79 -78.86
C GLY A 5 -73.17 14.47 -79.56
N GLU A 6 -71.88 14.26 -79.86
CA GLU A 6 -71.28 12.96 -80.24
C GLU A 6 -71.42 11.89 -79.14
N PRO A 7 -71.21 10.60 -79.46
CA PRO A 7 -70.21 9.87 -78.67
C PRO A 7 -69.28 8.93 -79.47
N THR A 8 -67.99 9.28 -79.45
CA THR A 8 -66.79 8.49 -79.05
C THR A 8 -66.69 6.99 -79.37
N ALA A 9 -65.70 6.67 -80.22
CA ALA A 9 -65.00 5.39 -80.24
C ALA A 9 -63.74 5.46 -79.36
N THR A 10 -63.48 4.49 -78.48
CA THR A 10 -62.13 4.19 -77.95
C THR A 10 -62.10 2.75 -77.42
N GLY A 11 -61.20 1.94 -77.98
CA GLY A 11 -60.82 0.62 -77.45
C GLY A 11 -59.57 0.71 -76.57
N GLN A 12 -59.45 -0.21 -75.60
CA GLN A 12 -58.22 -0.45 -74.85
C GLN A 12 -58.11 -1.95 -74.52
N GLY A 13 -57.00 -2.57 -74.94
CA GLY A 13 -56.66 -3.98 -74.67
C GLY A 13 -56.10 -4.23 -73.26
N PRO A 14 -55.85 -5.51 -72.90
CA PRO A 14 -55.53 -5.92 -71.53
C PRO A 14 -54.05 -5.66 -71.16
N GLN A 15 -53.84 -5.22 -69.91
CA GLN A 15 -52.53 -4.95 -69.29
C GLN A 15 -51.97 -6.21 -68.60
N PRO A 16 -50.63 -6.44 -68.59
CA PRO A 16 -50.02 -7.56 -67.88
C PRO A 16 -49.78 -7.28 -66.39
N GLU A 17 -50.11 -8.27 -65.56
CA GLU A 17 -49.96 -8.27 -64.10
C GLU A 17 -48.49 -8.27 -63.59
N SER A 18 -48.26 -7.52 -62.50
CA SER A 18 -46.97 -7.25 -61.86
C SER A 18 -46.51 -8.36 -60.89
N ALA A 19 -45.28 -8.87 -61.05
CA ALA A 19 -44.62 -9.77 -60.09
C ALA A 19 -44.12 -9.03 -58.83
N PRO A 20 -44.07 -9.67 -57.64
CA PRO A 20 -43.62 -9.03 -56.40
C PRO A 20 -42.11 -8.82 -56.35
N VAL A 21 -41.69 -7.58 -56.07
CA VAL A 21 -40.29 -7.18 -55.90
C VAL A 21 -39.79 -7.65 -54.53
N ILE A 22 -38.74 -8.48 -54.50
CA ILE A 22 -38.08 -8.91 -53.26
C ILE A 22 -37.07 -7.84 -52.84
N GLU A 23 -37.28 -7.20 -51.70
CA GLU A 23 -36.36 -6.20 -51.16
C GLU A 23 -35.14 -6.87 -50.52
N LEU A 24 -33.96 -6.60 -51.06
CA LEU A 24 -32.68 -7.06 -50.49
C LEU A 24 -32.26 -6.15 -49.33
N ASN A 25 -32.04 -6.74 -48.15
CA ASN A 25 -31.55 -6.06 -46.95
C ASN A 25 -30.20 -5.37 -47.18
N THR A 26 -30.07 -4.13 -46.73
CA THR A 26 -28.84 -3.34 -46.82
C THR A 26 -27.79 -3.89 -45.84
N THR A 27 -26.66 -4.38 -46.34
CA THR A 27 -25.50 -4.68 -45.48
C THR A 27 -24.87 -3.37 -44.99
N ALA A 28 -24.13 -3.42 -43.89
CA ALA A 28 -23.50 -2.26 -43.25
C ALA A 28 -22.61 -1.40 -44.18
N ASN A 29 -22.19 -1.95 -45.33
CA ASN A 29 -21.33 -1.27 -46.30
C ASN A 29 -22.09 -0.65 -47.50
N GLY A 30 -23.43 -0.65 -47.51
CA GLY A 30 -24.26 0.03 -48.52
C GLY A 30 -24.20 -0.57 -49.94
N ARG A 31 -24.98 0.01 -50.87
CA ARG A 31 -25.09 -0.40 -52.30
C ARG A 31 -23.98 0.17 -53.20
N VAL A 32 -22.81 0.49 -52.65
CA VAL A 32 -21.70 1.05 -53.44
C VAL A 32 -20.68 -0.05 -53.68
N SER A 33 -20.41 -0.34 -54.95
CA SER A 33 -19.35 -1.26 -55.36
C SER A 33 -18.01 -0.75 -54.83
N GLY A 34 -17.59 -1.32 -53.70
CA GLY A 34 -16.45 -0.79 -52.96
C GLY A 34 -16.04 -1.65 -51.78
N LYS A 35 -15.65 -2.91 -52.04
CA LYS A 35 -14.89 -3.78 -51.10
C LYS A 35 -15.66 -4.13 -49.82
N GLY A 36 -16.74 -4.89 -49.96
CA GLY A 36 -17.52 -5.44 -48.84
C GLY A 36 -16.77 -6.40 -47.91
N TRP A 37 -15.57 -6.83 -48.28
CA TRP A 37 -14.67 -7.62 -47.41
C TRP A 37 -13.91 -6.76 -46.39
N LYS A 38 -13.99 -5.44 -46.47
CA LYS A 38 -13.39 -4.54 -45.49
C LYS A 38 -14.36 -4.29 -44.35
N LEU A 39 -13.97 -4.72 -43.16
CA LEU A 39 -14.65 -4.39 -41.91
C LEU A 39 -14.51 -2.89 -41.60
N GLU A 40 -15.52 -2.30 -40.99
CA GLU A 40 -15.45 -0.93 -40.48
C GLU A 40 -14.33 -0.81 -39.44
N LYS A 41 -13.50 0.21 -39.59
CA LYS A 41 -12.39 0.47 -38.67
C LYS A 41 -12.93 1.17 -37.42
N ALA A 42 -13.10 0.43 -36.33
CA ALA A 42 -13.37 1.00 -35.01
C ALA A 42 -12.07 1.42 -34.30
N ALA A 43 -12.15 2.42 -33.41
CA ALA A 43 -11.01 2.84 -32.60
C ALA A 43 -10.58 1.73 -31.62
N THR A 44 -9.30 1.38 -31.60
CA THR A 44 -8.75 0.37 -30.68
C THR A 44 -8.84 0.86 -29.23
N ARG A 45 -9.68 0.22 -28.40
CA ARG A 45 -9.69 0.45 -26.95
C ARG A 45 -8.43 -0.12 -26.31
N ARG A 46 -7.54 0.76 -25.81
CA ARG A 46 -6.34 0.36 -25.07
C ARG A 46 -6.74 -0.23 -23.70
N THR A 47 -6.71 -1.55 -23.59
CA THR A 47 -7.03 -2.29 -22.34
C THR A 47 -5.90 -2.25 -21.30
N GLN A 48 -4.71 -1.82 -21.69
CA GLN A 48 -3.54 -1.69 -20.83
C GLN A 48 -3.54 -0.37 -20.05
N MET A 49 -4.46 -0.26 -19.07
CA MET A 49 -4.34 0.73 -18.01
C MET A 49 -3.56 0.12 -16.84
N SER A 50 -2.67 0.88 -16.20
CA SER A 50 -1.98 0.39 -14.99
C SER A 50 -2.98 0.16 -13.86
N SER A 51 -2.71 -0.80 -12.97
CA SER A 51 -3.63 -1.18 -11.88
C SER A 51 -4.05 0.01 -11.02
N GLY A 52 -3.16 0.97 -10.78
CA GLY A 52 -3.45 2.18 -10.00
C GLY A 52 -4.32 3.22 -10.72
N LEU A 53 -4.38 3.20 -12.05
CA LEU A 53 -5.31 4.04 -12.84
C LEU A 53 -6.68 3.37 -13.03
N LYS A 54 -6.79 2.06 -12.75
CA LYS A 54 -8.08 1.34 -12.74
C LYS A 54 -8.90 1.64 -11.50
N THR A 55 -8.26 1.98 -10.39
CA THR A 55 -8.92 2.36 -9.13
C THR A 55 -9.19 3.87 -9.09
N PRO A 56 -10.37 4.32 -8.62
CA PRO A 56 -10.63 5.73 -8.42
C PRO A 56 -9.64 6.35 -7.41
N TYR A 57 -9.40 7.65 -7.53
CA TYR A 57 -8.47 8.37 -6.68
C TYR A 57 -8.85 8.29 -5.19
N GLU A 58 -10.14 8.42 -4.89
CA GLU A 58 -10.68 8.35 -3.52
C GLU A 58 -10.30 7.03 -2.81
N GLU A 59 -10.47 5.88 -3.48
CA GLU A 59 -10.09 4.59 -2.91
C GLU A 59 -8.58 4.47 -2.63
N ARG A 60 -7.74 5.14 -3.44
CA ARG A 60 -6.30 5.18 -3.19
C ARG A 60 -5.99 6.07 -1.98
N MET A 61 -6.66 7.21 -1.86
CA MET A 61 -6.50 8.09 -0.71
C MET A 61 -6.92 7.41 0.59
N ASP A 62 -8.06 6.72 0.61
CA ASP A 62 -8.52 5.93 1.74
C ASP A 62 -7.52 4.86 2.17
N LYS A 63 -6.95 4.12 1.22
CA LYS A 63 -5.90 3.12 1.49
C LYS A 63 -4.66 3.78 2.11
N THR A 64 -4.19 4.88 1.55
CA THR A 64 -3.03 5.59 2.11
C THR A 64 -3.30 6.14 3.51
N GLN A 65 -4.51 6.63 3.78
CA GLN A 65 -4.89 7.12 5.10
C GLN A 65 -4.93 5.99 6.13
N ARG A 66 -5.51 4.84 5.77
CA ARG A 66 -5.51 3.63 6.62
C ARG A 66 -4.09 3.13 6.89
N GLU A 67 -3.24 3.09 5.88
CA GLU A 67 -1.83 2.70 6.06
C GLU A 67 -1.07 3.67 6.98
N LYS A 68 -1.32 4.98 6.84
CA LYS A 68 -0.73 6.01 7.72
C LYS A 68 -1.19 5.82 9.17
N SER A 69 -2.48 5.59 9.41
CA SER A 69 -2.99 5.36 10.76
C SER A 69 -2.43 4.08 11.38
N LEU A 70 -2.31 3.00 10.59
CA LEU A 70 -1.72 1.75 11.05
C LEU A 70 -0.23 1.89 11.39
N LYS A 71 0.54 2.60 10.54
CA LYS A 71 1.96 2.87 10.81
C LYS A 71 2.16 3.73 12.06
N LYS A 72 1.31 4.73 12.26
CA LYS A 72 1.33 5.56 13.47
C LYS A 72 1.10 4.69 14.72
N LEU A 73 0.05 3.87 14.73
CA LEU A 73 -0.23 2.95 15.82
C LEU A 73 0.95 1.99 16.07
N GLN A 74 1.54 1.44 15.01
CA GLN A 74 2.68 0.54 15.13
C GLN A 74 3.91 1.23 15.74
N LEU A 75 4.15 2.50 15.42
CA LEU A 75 5.25 3.27 16.00
C LEU A 75 5.02 3.54 17.48
N GLU A 76 3.82 3.97 17.85
CA GLU A 76 3.42 4.21 19.25
C GLU A 76 3.63 2.94 20.09
N MET A 77 3.13 1.79 19.63
CA MET A 77 3.31 0.52 20.35
C MET A 77 4.77 0.09 20.49
N LYS A 78 5.61 0.37 19.48
CA LYS A 78 7.05 0.04 19.53
C LYS A 78 7.77 0.94 20.52
N GLU A 79 7.49 2.24 20.49
CA GLU A 79 8.11 3.22 21.37
C GLU A 79 7.79 2.93 22.84
N GLU A 80 6.52 2.63 23.16
CA GLU A 80 6.11 2.24 24.51
C GLU A 80 6.86 0.98 25.00
N LYS A 81 6.91 -0.06 24.16
CA LYS A 81 7.60 -1.31 24.48
C LYS A 81 9.09 -1.10 24.69
N GLU A 82 9.74 -0.34 23.82
CA GLU A 82 11.17 -0.03 23.94
C GLU A 82 11.45 0.84 25.17
N GLY A 83 10.58 1.79 25.49
CA GLY A 83 10.68 2.64 26.69
C GLY A 83 10.66 1.81 27.97
N GLU A 84 9.71 0.88 28.09
CA GLU A 84 9.60 -0.03 29.23
C GLU A 84 10.86 -0.91 29.38
N VAL A 85 11.37 -1.46 28.27
CA VAL A 85 12.59 -2.28 28.27
C VAL A 85 13.83 -1.46 28.67
N LYS A 86 13.97 -0.24 28.12
CA LYS A 86 15.06 0.70 28.47
C LYS A 86 15.03 1.05 29.94
N ARG A 87 13.86 1.40 30.48
CA ARG A 87 13.67 1.70 31.92
C ARG A 87 14.13 0.54 32.81
N ARG A 88 13.71 -0.69 32.51
CA ARG A 88 14.13 -1.90 33.29
C ARG A 88 15.64 -2.12 33.22
N ARG A 89 16.23 -1.92 32.04
CA ARG A 89 17.67 -2.03 31.83
C ARG A 89 18.43 -0.98 32.63
N GLU A 90 18.01 0.28 32.59
CA GLU A 90 18.62 1.39 33.31
C GLU A 90 18.59 1.18 34.82
N ILE A 91 17.46 0.75 35.37
CA ILE A 91 17.34 0.42 36.80
C ILE A 91 18.33 -0.68 37.18
N THR A 92 18.45 -1.72 36.35
CA THR A 92 19.37 -2.83 36.61
C THR A 92 20.82 -2.37 36.55
N ILE A 93 21.18 -1.55 35.57
CA ILE A 93 22.53 -0.98 35.44
C ILE A 93 22.84 -0.08 36.63
N ALA A 94 21.90 0.78 37.04
CA ALA A 94 22.08 1.67 38.20
C ALA A 94 22.31 0.86 39.49
N ARG A 95 21.53 -0.20 39.72
CA ARG A 95 21.73 -1.11 40.87
C ARG A 95 23.10 -1.77 40.86
N LYS A 96 23.54 -2.27 39.70
CA LYS A 96 24.86 -2.89 39.55
C LYS A 96 25.98 -1.89 39.81
N LYS A 97 25.88 -0.67 39.26
CA LYS A 97 26.87 0.40 39.48
C LYS A 97 26.98 0.77 40.96
N ALA A 98 25.86 1.01 41.63
CA ALA A 98 25.84 1.33 43.05
C ALA A 98 26.45 0.20 43.92
N ALA A 99 26.17 -1.07 43.59
CA ALA A 99 26.76 -2.20 44.29
C ALA A 99 28.28 -2.30 44.06
N LEU A 100 28.75 -2.08 42.84
CA LEU A 100 30.17 -2.09 42.51
C LEU A 100 30.91 -0.95 43.21
N GLU A 101 30.36 0.27 43.19
CA GLU A 101 30.94 1.41 43.88
C GLU A 101 31.08 1.14 45.38
N ARG A 102 30.03 0.59 46.01
CA ARG A 102 30.07 0.20 47.42
C ARG A 102 31.17 -0.83 47.70
N GLN A 103 31.27 -1.88 46.88
CA GLN A 103 32.33 -2.89 47.02
C GLN A 103 33.73 -2.27 46.87
N GLN A 104 33.93 -1.39 45.89
CA GLN A 104 35.20 -0.68 45.70
C GLN A 104 35.56 0.16 46.94
N PHE A 105 34.61 0.90 47.52
CA PHE A 105 34.84 1.67 48.73
C PHE A 105 35.17 0.77 49.94
N GLU A 106 34.45 -0.34 50.10
CA GLU A 106 34.70 -1.30 51.16
C GLU A 106 36.09 -1.95 51.03
N GLU A 107 36.50 -2.33 49.82
CA GLU A 107 37.83 -2.85 49.53
C GLU A 107 38.94 -1.82 49.81
N MET A 108 38.75 -0.56 49.38
CA MET A 108 39.71 0.50 49.67
C MET A 108 39.83 0.77 51.17
N LYS A 109 38.69 0.80 51.88
CA LYS A 109 38.67 0.94 53.35
C LYS A 109 39.38 -0.23 54.03
N ALA A 110 39.14 -1.46 53.58
CA ALA A 110 39.82 -2.64 54.09
C ALA A 110 41.34 -2.59 53.85
N LYS A 111 41.77 -2.21 52.63
CA LYS A 111 43.19 -2.01 52.30
C LYS A 111 43.85 -0.97 53.21
N MET A 112 43.19 0.16 53.46
CA MET A 112 43.71 1.22 54.34
C MET A 112 43.75 0.79 55.80
N SER A 113 42.72 0.09 56.28
CA SER A 113 42.67 -0.49 57.63
C SER A 113 43.81 -1.49 57.84
N ALA A 114 44.02 -2.40 56.89
CA ALA A 114 45.12 -3.38 56.92
C ALA A 114 46.50 -2.69 56.95
N LYS A 115 46.70 -1.65 56.13
CA LYS A 115 47.93 -0.85 56.14
C LYS A 115 48.16 -0.16 57.49
N LYS A 116 47.11 0.41 58.10
CA LYS A 116 47.18 1.03 59.42
C LYS A 116 47.51 0.01 60.51
N ALA A 117 46.87 -1.16 60.49
CA ALA A 117 47.16 -2.25 61.41
C ALA A 117 48.61 -2.74 61.29
N ALA A 118 49.11 -2.90 60.05
CA ALA A 118 50.51 -3.25 59.81
C ALA A 118 51.49 -2.19 60.36
N ARG A 119 51.17 -0.90 60.20
CA ARG A 119 51.99 0.20 60.76
C ARG A 119 52.03 0.17 62.29
N LEU A 120 50.90 -0.08 62.94
CA LEU A 120 50.84 -0.22 64.40
C LEU A 120 51.63 -1.44 64.89
N LYS A 121 51.52 -2.59 64.21
CA LYS A 121 52.33 -3.78 64.51
C LYS A 121 53.84 -3.51 64.43
N ARG A 122 54.28 -2.78 63.40
CA ARG A 122 55.69 -2.35 63.27
C ARG A 122 56.11 -1.42 64.40
N ARG A 123 55.29 -0.42 64.74
CA ARG A 123 55.58 0.52 65.83
C ARG A 123 55.66 -0.17 67.19
N ALA A 124 54.82 -1.18 67.43
CA ALA A 124 54.85 -1.97 68.64
C ALA A 124 56.08 -2.90 68.74
N GLY A 125 56.97 -2.92 67.74
CA GLY A 125 58.19 -3.74 67.74
C GLY A 125 57.92 -5.24 67.83
N ARG A 126 56.67 -5.66 67.57
CA ARG A 126 56.22 -7.05 67.75
C ARG A 126 56.77 -7.88 66.59
N SER A 127 58.00 -8.35 66.74
CA SER A 127 58.62 -9.24 65.77
C SER A 127 57.84 -10.56 65.70
N LYS A 128 57.81 -11.21 64.53
CA LYS A 128 57.11 -12.48 64.31
C LYS A 128 57.68 -13.64 65.16
N LYS A 129 58.75 -13.38 65.92
CA LYS A 129 59.49 -14.31 66.78
C LYS A 129 59.04 -14.08 68.23
N VAL A 130 57.85 -14.57 68.56
CA VAL A 130 57.47 -14.81 69.96
C VAL A 130 57.22 -16.31 70.03
N ASN A 131 58.07 -16.97 70.81
CA ASN A 131 58.24 -18.41 70.88
C ASN A 131 56.94 -19.17 71.12
N GLY A 132 56.76 -20.22 70.33
CA GLY A 132 56.14 -21.49 70.68
C GLY A 132 57.04 -22.56 70.10
#